data_AF-A0A3M1VT31-F1
#
_entry.id   AF-A0A3M1VT31-F1
#
_cell.length_a   1.000
_cell.length_b   1.000
_cell.length_c   1.000
_cell.angle_alpha   90.00
_cell.angle_beta   90.00
_cell.angle_gamma   90.00
#
_symmetry.space_group_name_H-M   'P 1'
#
loop_
_entity.id
_entity.type
_entity.pdbx_description
1 polymer ?
#
loop_
_entity_poly.entity_id
_entity_poly.type
_entity_poly.pdbx_seq_one_letter_code
_entity_poly.pdbx_strand_id
1 'polypeptide(L)'
;LPPDEADQDGDGTSACAGDCDDSNPDVYPGAPQLCDGVNNDCNDPAWPDLPPDEADQDGDGTSACAGDCDDSRASCSADCSTDADTDGIPDCADTCIDRDGDGYGDPGGDGDSCAGRDCDDGDDGVHPGAGEGPPGDPTCSDGADNDCDGAADDLDSGCLAATCPDADGDGFVACDGVCDPAGAPCDCNDGSASCGEDCSDTDRDGLDNCFDDDDDDDGVPDAEDCAPLVNSVSERPGDVGYTVGVGFRSIFTIVFWQAAPQANVYNVYRGRCTGNGGIEDLRCMESESPDLESVELLTPGPGESFCYLVTPVNRCGEGTFANGQSPPQPCPPYGNDSDADGILDIDDDCPLQPNPLQEDRDRDGVGDACDNCPDTPNANQADSNGDGAGDACE
;
A
#
# COMPACT_ATOMS: atom_id res chain seq x y z
N LEU A 1 -90.29 -22.27 -17.05
CA LEU A 1 -89.63 -23.38 -16.34
C LEU A 1 -90.14 -23.33 -14.89
N PRO A 2 -90.29 -24.46 -14.20
CA PRO A 2 -90.30 -24.47 -12.73
C PRO A 2 -89.15 -23.62 -12.17
N PRO A 3 -89.30 -22.93 -11.03
CA PRO A 3 -88.26 -22.06 -10.50
C PRO A 3 -86.92 -22.78 -10.27
N ASP A 4 -86.95 -24.06 -9.89
CA ASP A 4 -85.80 -24.92 -9.66
C ASP A 4 -85.10 -25.40 -10.95
N GLU A 5 -85.71 -25.22 -12.12
CA GLU A 5 -85.11 -25.50 -13.43
C GLU A 5 -84.66 -24.21 -14.16
N ALA A 6 -84.76 -23.05 -13.51
CA ALA A 6 -84.32 -21.79 -14.07
C ALA A 6 -83.02 -21.38 -13.40
N ASP A 7 -81.95 -21.27 -14.19
CA ASP A 7 -80.70 -20.62 -13.81
C ASP A 7 -80.97 -19.13 -13.59
N GLN A 8 -80.99 -18.73 -12.32
CA GLN A 8 -81.50 -17.43 -11.87
C GLN A 8 -80.42 -16.35 -11.82
N ASP A 9 -79.17 -16.72 -11.58
CA ASP A 9 -78.03 -15.82 -11.51
C ASP A 9 -77.14 -15.84 -12.77
N GLY A 10 -77.29 -16.85 -13.63
CA GLY A 10 -76.69 -16.92 -14.95
C GLY A 10 -75.30 -17.55 -14.99
N ASP A 11 -74.91 -18.32 -13.98
CA ASP A 11 -73.64 -19.06 -13.91
C ASP A 11 -73.61 -20.28 -14.87
N GLY A 12 -74.78 -20.74 -15.30
CA GLY A 12 -74.99 -21.91 -16.14
C GLY A 12 -75.46 -23.16 -15.41
N THR A 13 -75.70 -23.12 -14.10
CA THR A 13 -76.08 -24.24 -13.24
C THR A 13 -77.35 -23.93 -12.44
N SER A 14 -78.52 -24.43 -12.89
CA SER A 14 -79.75 -24.26 -12.11
C SER A 14 -79.72 -25.03 -10.76
N ALA A 15 -80.55 -24.63 -9.80
CA ALA A 15 -80.78 -25.36 -8.55
C ALA A 15 -81.01 -26.89 -8.72
N CYS A 16 -81.78 -27.32 -9.74
CA CYS A 16 -82.01 -28.75 -10.01
C CYS A 16 -80.77 -29.50 -10.53
N ALA A 17 -79.79 -28.77 -11.07
CA ALA A 17 -78.52 -29.29 -11.58
C ALA A 17 -77.44 -29.40 -10.49
N GLY A 18 -77.73 -28.99 -9.26
CA GLY A 18 -76.86 -29.15 -8.10
C GLY A 18 -76.36 -27.84 -7.50
N ASP A 19 -76.83 -26.69 -7.99
CA ASP A 19 -76.53 -25.40 -7.38
C ASP A 19 -77.24 -25.23 -6.02
N CYS A 20 -76.44 -24.87 -5.02
CA CYS A 20 -76.83 -24.70 -3.64
C CYS A 20 -77.21 -23.25 -3.29
N ASP A 21 -76.86 -22.26 -4.12
CA ASP A 21 -77.34 -20.87 -4.05
C ASP A 21 -77.54 -20.27 -5.45
N ASP A 22 -78.64 -20.67 -6.09
CA ASP A 22 -79.18 -20.21 -7.40
C ASP A 22 -79.58 -18.73 -7.41
N SER A 23 -78.99 -17.90 -6.56
CA SER A 23 -79.09 -16.45 -6.59
C SER A 23 -77.73 -15.75 -6.58
N ASN A 24 -76.64 -16.52 -6.48
CA ASN A 24 -75.27 -16.06 -6.44
C ASN A 24 -74.46 -16.74 -7.58
N PRO A 25 -74.09 -16.01 -8.64
CA PRO A 25 -73.43 -16.60 -9.80
C PRO A 25 -72.02 -17.12 -9.52
N ASP A 26 -71.46 -16.83 -8.35
CA ASP A 26 -70.17 -17.32 -7.90
C ASP A 26 -70.27 -18.67 -7.14
N VAL A 27 -71.48 -19.12 -6.79
CA VAL A 27 -71.73 -20.37 -6.06
C VAL A 27 -72.29 -21.43 -7.01
N TYR A 28 -71.53 -22.49 -7.26
CA TYR A 28 -71.98 -23.63 -8.06
C TYR A 28 -71.07 -24.85 -7.87
N PRO A 29 -71.55 -26.08 -8.18
CA PRO A 29 -70.73 -27.29 -8.27
C PRO A 29 -69.37 -27.10 -8.97
N GLY A 30 -68.28 -27.15 -8.21
CA GLY A 30 -66.91 -27.01 -8.69
C GLY A 30 -66.45 -25.57 -8.96
N ALA A 31 -67.17 -24.56 -8.44
CA ALA A 31 -66.73 -23.17 -8.50
C ALA A 31 -65.39 -22.97 -7.76
N PRO A 32 -64.49 -22.09 -8.25
CA PRO A 32 -63.36 -21.64 -7.46
C PRO A 32 -63.84 -20.93 -6.19
N GLN A 33 -63.18 -21.18 -5.06
CA GLN A 33 -63.44 -20.44 -3.84
C GLN A 33 -62.99 -18.97 -4.00
N LEU A 34 -63.81 -18.04 -3.55
CA LEU A 34 -63.55 -16.62 -3.49
C LEU A 34 -63.40 -16.23 -2.02
N CYS A 35 -62.47 -15.34 -1.70
CA CYS A 35 -62.24 -14.82 -0.34
C CYS A 35 -63.38 -13.95 0.20
N ASP A 36 -64.58 -14.50 0.28
CA ASP A 36 -65.80 -13.82 0.70
C ASP A 36 -66.48 -14.52 1.88
N GLY A 37 -65.88 -15.60 2.40
CA GLY A 37 -66.39 -16.35 3.55
C GLY A 37 -67.61 -17.20 3.19
N VAL A 38 -67.83 -17.47 1.91
CA VAL A 38 -68.90 -18.32 1.39
C VAL A 38 -68.27 -19.55 0.74
N ASN A 39 -68.86 -20.73 0.98
CA ASN A 39 -68.49 -21.89 0.18
C ASN A 39 -69.12 -21.79 -1.20
N ASN A 40 -68.27 -21.45 -2.17
CA ASN A 40 -68.62 -21.28 -3.56
C ASN A 40 -68.74 -22.64 -4.27
N ASP A 41 -68.03 -23.69 -3.83
CA ASP A 41 -68.22 -25.06 -4.33
C ASP A 41 -69.26 -25.84 -3.52
N CYS A 42 -70.46 -25.97 -4.08
CA CYS A 42 -71.54 -26.77 -3.51
C CYS A 42 -71.20 -28.25 -3.21
N ASN A 43 -70.13 -28.79 -3.81
CA ASN A 43 -69.66 -30.16 -3.59
C ASN A 43 -68.42 -30.26 -2.69
N ASP A 44 -67.96 -29.16 -2.09
CA ASP A 44 -66.79 -29.17 -1.21
C ASP A 44 -67.01 -30.13 -0.03
N PRO A 45 -66.21 -31.21 0.11
CA PRO A 45 -66.35 -32.17 1.20
C PRO A 45 -65.94 -31.60 2.57
N ALA A 46 -65.27 -30.45 2.62
CA ALA A 46 -64.84 -29.77 3.85
C ALA A 46 -65.96 -28.93 4.50
N TRP A 47 -67.01 -28.56 3.76
CA TRP A 47 -68.14 -27.79 4.29
C TRP A 47 -68.85 -28.53 5.46
N PRO A 48 -69.15 -27.88 6.61
CA PRO A 48 -69.26 -26.43 6.85
C PRO A 48 -67.97 -25.72 7.31
N ASP A 49 -66.82 -26.39 7.33
CA ASP A 49 -65.55 -25.72 7.59
C ASP A 49 -65.14 -24.95 6.33
N LEU A 50 -64.60 -23.73 6.51
CA LEU A 50 -64.09 -22.95 5.38
C LEU A 50 -62.94 -23.72 4.70
N PRO A 51 -62.78 -23.55 3.38
CA PRO A 51 -61.60 -24.02 2.65
C PRO A 51 -60.30 -23.59 3.36
N PRO A 52 -59.22 -24.39 3.32
CA PRO A 52 -57.97 -24.08 4.03
C PRO A 52 -57.33 -22.73 3.68
N ASP A 53 -57.60 -22.19 2.50
CA ASP A 53 -57.15 -20.88 2.04
C ASP A 53 -57.99 -19.71 2.61
N GLU A 54 -59.23 -19.98 3.03
CA GLU A 54 -60.11 -19.02 3.71
C GLU A 54 -60.11 -19.16 5.23
N ALA A 55 -59.60 -20.27 5.75
CA ALA A 55 -59.46 -20.52 7.17
C ALA A 55 -58.15 -19.94 7.70
N ASP A 56 -58.24 -19.00 8.64
CA ASP A 56 -57.12 -18.55 9.47
C ASP A 56 -56.60 -19.74 10.33
N GLN A 57 -55.53 -20.40 9.88
CA GLN A 57 -55.12 -21.68 10.47
C GLN A 57 -54.30 -21.49 11.75
N ASP A 58 -53.61 -20.36 11.88
CA ASP A 58 -52.79 -20.02 13.04
C ASP A 58 -53.49 -19.14 14.09
N GLY A 59 -54.63 -18.56 13.73
CA GLY A 59 -55.50 -17.78 14.61
C GLY A 59 -55.08 -16.33 14.81
N ASP A 60 -54.29 -15.74 13.92
CA ASP A 60 -53.81 -14.35 14.03
C ASP A 60 -54.78 -13.30 13.47
N GLY A 61 -55.82 -13.77 12.77
CA GLY A 61 -56.86 -12.96 12.16
C GLY A 61 -56.67 -12.69 10.67
N THR A 62 -55.66 -13.26 10.03
CA THR A 62 -55.37 -13.18 8.59
C THR A 62 -55.36 -14.60 8.03
N SER A 63 -55.98 -14.82 6.86
CA SER A 63 -55.88 -16.11 6.15
C SER A 63 -54.97 -15.96 4.93
N ALA A 64 -54.52 -17.07 4.35
CA ALA A 64 -53.70 -17.10 3.14
C ALA A 64 -54.29 -16.21 2.03
N CYS A 65 -55.60 -16.29 1.85
CA CYS A 65 -56.28 -15.55 0.82
C CYS A 65 -56.56 -14.07 1.20
N ALA A 66 -56.48 -13.72 2.49
CA ALA A 66 -56.48 -12.34 2.98
C ALA A 66 -55.08 -11.68 2.94
N GLY A 67 -54.06 -12.39 2.44
CA GLY A 67 -52.71 -11.87 2.24
C GLY A 67 -51.68 -12.34 3.27
N ASP A 68 -51.95 -13.42 3.98
CA ASP A 68 -50.97 -14.10 4.85
C ASP A 68 -49.89 -14.81 4.01
N CYS A 69 -48.61 -14.66 4.34
CA CYS A 69 -47.53 -15.38 3.65
C CYS A 69 -47.37 -16.83 4.09
N ASP A 70 -47.71 -17.14 5.34
CA ASP A 70 -47.73 -18.49 5.89
C ASP A 70 -48.83 -18.58 6.95
N ASP A 71 -50.01 -18.96 6.49
CA ASP A 71 -51.25 -19.14 7.28
C ASP A 71 -51.13 -20.22 8.38
N SER A 72 -49.99 -20.92 8.45
CA SER A 72 -49.67 -21.80 9.56
C SER A 72 -48.93 -21.12 10.71
N ARG A 73 -48.58 -19.83 10.58
CA ARG A 73 -47.78 -19.06 11.54
C ARG A 73 -48.19 -17.60 11.67
N ALA A 74 -48.72 -17.30 12.85
CA ALA A 74 -49.18 -15.97 13.27
C ALA A 74 -48.14 -14.83 13.24
N SER A 75 -46.86 -15.14 12.94
CA SER A 75 -45.79 -14.17 12.77
C SER A 75 -45.57 -13.75 11.30
N CYS A 76 -46.15 -14.47 10.32
CA CYS A 76 -46.00 -14.25 8.87
C CYS A 76 -47.25 -13.61 8.23
N SER A 77 -47.96 -12.71 8.89
CA SER A 77 -49.20 -12.15 8.32
C SER A 77 -49.09 -10.76 7.71
N ALA A 78 -48.00 -10.03 7.99
CA ALA A 78 -47.92 -8.60 7.70
C ALA A 78 -46.75 -8.19 6.79
N ASP A 79 -45.65 -8.94 6.77
CA ASP A 79 -44.46 -8.62 5.97
C ASP A 79 -44.10 -9.74 5.01
N CYS A 80 -44.90 -9.87 3.96
CA CYS A 80 -44.70 -10.85 2.89
C CYS A 80 -43.74 -10.34 1.80
N SER A 81 -43.03 -9.23 2.05
CA SER A 81 -42.30 -8.48 1.02
C SER A 81 -40.81 -8.35 1.27
N THR A 82 -40.38 -8.50 2.53
CA THR A 82 -38.98 -8.70 2.87
C THR A 82 -38.55 -10.09 2.43
N ASP A 83 -37.53 -10.09 1.60
CA ASP A 83 -36.93 -11.25 0.94
C ASP A 83 -35.45 -10.86 0.76
N ALA A 84 -34.67 -11.11 1.81
CA ALA A 84 -33.32 -10.58 1.99
C ALA A 84 -32.28 -11.24 1.07
N ASP A 85 -32.48 -12.51 0.77
CA ASP A 85 -31.68 -13.34 -0.14
C ASP A 85 -32.28 -13.46 -1.55
N THR A 86 -33.50 -12.96 -1.76
CA THR A 86 -34.18 -12.83 -3.07
C THR A 86 -34.54 -14.16 -3.71
N ASP A 87 -34.78 -15.20 -2.92
CA ASP A 87 -35.14 -16.53 -3.38
C ASP A 87 -36.65 -16.66 -3.73
N GLY A 88 -37.44 -15.65 -3.34
CA GLY A 88 -38.88 -15.56 -3.56
C GLY A 88 -39.74 -16.11 -2.42
N ILE A 89 -39.12 -16.52 -1.31
CA ILE A 89 -39.75 -16.87 -0.04
C ILE A 89 -39.57 -15.68 0.92
N PRO A 90 -40.65 -15.13 1.49
CA PRO A 90 -40.50 -14.03 2.45
C PRO A 90 -39.70 -14.46 3.70
N ASP A 91 -38.84 -13.59 4.25
CA ASP A 91 -37.95 -13.86 5.41
C ASP A 91 -38.67 -14.53 6.60
N CYS A 92 -39.94 -14.19 6.80
CA CYS A 92 -40.76 -14.70 7.89
C CYS A 92 -41.34 -16.11 7.64
N ALA A 93 -41.42 -16.54 6.39
CA ALA A 93 -41.72 -17.91 5.96
C ALA A 93 -40.46 -18.72 5.60
N ASP A 94 -39.30 -18.05 5.54
CA ASP A 94 -38.05 -18.67 5.17
C ASP A 94 -37.41 -19.41 6.36
N THR A 95 -36.78 -20.53 6.07
CA THR A 95 -36.07 -21.39 7.02
C THR A 95 -34.55 -21.24 6.97
N CYS A 96 -34.02 -20.53 5.97
CA CYS A 96 -32.61 -20.15 5.92
C CYS A 96 -32.46 -18.96 4.99
N ILE A 97 -32.19 -17.80 5.57
CA ILE A 97 -31.89 -16.59 4.82
C ILE A 97 -30.41 -16.68 4.47
N ASP A 98 -30.11 -17.00 3.21
CA ASP A 98 -28.77 -17.29 2.67
C ASP A 98 -28.51 -16.38 1.46
N ARG A 99 -27.95 -15.21 1.73
CA ARG A 99 -27.95 -14.10 0.75
C ARG A 99 -26.87 -14.23 -0.33
N ASP A 100 -25.77 -14.91 -0.04
CA ASP A 100 -24.70 -15.16 -1.01
C ASP A 100 -24.79 -16.55 -1.68
N GLY A 101 -25.60 -17.45 -1.12
CA GLY A 101 -25.95 -18.74 -1.68
C GLY A 101 -24.95 -19.85 -1.39
N ASP A 102 -24.17 -19.73 -0.31
CA ASP A 102 -23.14 -20.70 0.09
C ASP A 102 -23.69 -21.88 0.92
N GLY A 103 -24.93 -21.76 1.41
CA GLY A 103 -25.66 -22.75 2.23
C GLY A 103 -25.56 -22.53 3.74
N TYR A 104 -24.88 -21.48 4.19
CA TYR A 104 -24.87 -20.92 5.54
C TYR A 104 -25.71 -19.63 5.53
N GLY A 105 -26.10 -19.15 6.71
CA GLY A 105 -26.91 -17.95 6.78
C GLY A 105 -27.57 -17.75 8.13
N ASP A 106 -28.50 -16.79 8.18
CA ASP A 106 -29.28 -16.54 9.39
C ASP A 106 -30.52 -17.44 9.46
N PRO A 107 -30.84 -18.02 10.62
CA PRO A 107 -32.08 -18.77 10.77
C PRO A 107 -33.30 -17.88 10.54
N GLY A 108 -34.08 -18.20 9.52
CA GLY A 108 -35.34 -17.53 9.20
C GLY A 108 -36.49 -17.91 10.13
N GLY A 109 -37.64 -17.25 9.96
CA GLY A 109 -38.82 -17.37 10.83
C GLY A 109 -39.35 -18.80 11.03
N ASP A 110 -39.11 -19.71 10.08
CA ASP A 110 -39.74 -21.03 10.02
C ASP A 110 -38.92 -22.19 10.57
N GLY A 111 -37.66 -21.95 10.94
CA GLY A 111 -36.75 -22.99 11.38
C GLY A 111 -35.31 -22.63 11.04
N ASP A 112 -34.40 -23.55 11.33
CA ASP A 112 -32.97 -23.41 11.03
C ASP A 112 -32.59 -24.56 10.08
N SER A 113 -32.72 -24.29 8.78
CA SER A 113 -32.30 -25.22 7.73
C SER A 113 -30.91 -24.93 7.18
N CYS A 114 -30.29 -23.81 7.62
CA CYS A 114 -28.92 -23.45 7.29
C CYS A 114 -27.94 -24.52 7.78
N ALA A 115 -26.83 -24.70 7.06
CA ALA A 115 -25.76 -25.61 7.48
C ALA A 115 -25.10 -25.14 8.81
N GLY A 116 -25.15 -23.84 9.06
CA GLY A 116 -24.71 -23.17 10.28
C GLY A 116 -25.01 -21.67 10.20
N ARG A 117 -24.73 -20.96 11.29
CA ARG A 117 -24.80 -19.49 11.29
C ARG A 117 -23.60 -18.92 10.56
N ASP A 118 -23.88 -18.08 9.60
CA ASP A 118 -22.89 -17.26 8.94
C ASP A 118 -22.56 -16.03 9.80
N CYS A 119 -21.28 -15.66 9.86
CA CYS A 119 -20.82 -14.44 10.50
C CYS A 119 -20.79 -13.22 9.55
N ASP A 120 -20.79 -13.42 8.22
CA ASP A 120 -21.05 -12.40 7.20
C ASP A 120 -21.80 -12.97 5.98
N ASP A 121 -23.13 -13.04 6.10
CA ASP A 121 -24.13 -13.51 5.10
C ASP A 121 -24.25 -12.59 3.85
N GLY A 122 -23.15 -12.03 3.41
CA GLY A 122 -23.01 -11.27 2.17
C GLY A 122 -21.70 -11.55 1.45
N ASP A 123 -20.91 -12.50 1.95
CA ASP A 123 -19.60 -12.91 1.45
C ASP A 123 -19.50 -14.44 1.48
N ASP A 124 -19.57 -15.08 0.30
CA ASP A 124 -19.53 -16.54 0.13
C ASP A 124 -18.19 -17.19 0.56
N GLY A 125 -17.21 -16.37 0.95
CA GLY A 125 -15.93 -16.78 1.51
C GLY A 125 -15.85 -16.74 3.04
N VAL A 126 -16.91 -16.32 3.74
CA VAL A 126 -16.95 -16.19 5.20
C VAL A 126 -18.06 -17.08 5.72
N HIS A 127 -17.73 -18.26 6.25
CA HIS A 127 -18.73 -19.17 6.80
C HIS A 127 -18.08 -20.26 7.67
N PRO A 128 -18.83 -20.93 8.56
CA PRO A 128 -18.28 -22.03 9.35
C PRO A 128 -17.61 -23.12 8.50
N GLY A 129 -16.27 -23.21 8.61
CA GLY A 129 -15.43 -24.16 7.89
C GLY A 129 -14.81 -23.67 6.58
N ALA A 130 -15.03 -22.41 6.17
CA ALA A 130 -14.17 -21.71 5.21
C ALA A 130 -12.86 -21.34 5.91
N GLY A 131 -11.84 -22.21 5.84
CA GLY A 131 -10.57 -21.90 6.48
C GLY A 131 -9.89 -20.68 5.83
N GLU A 132 -9.18 -19.88 6.63
CA GLU A 132 -8.39 -18.71 6.21
C GLU A 132 -7.20 -19.02 5.28
N GLY A 133 -7.16 -20.21 4.70
CA GLY A 133 -6.10 -20.66 3.81
C GLY A 133 -4.83 -21.12 4.55
N PRO A 134 -3.84 -21.63 3.81
CA PRO A 134 -2.51 -21.87 4.37
C PRO A 134 -1.75 -20.55 4.59
N PRO A 135 -0.67 -20.55 5.40
CA PRO A 135 0.17 -19.36 5.57
C PRO A 135 0.59 -18.74 4.22
N GLY A 136 0.36 -17.43 4.08
CA GLY A 136 0.59 -16.65 2.86
C GLY A 136 -0.61 -16.56 1.90
N ASP A 137 -1.76 -17.14 2.25
CA ASP A 137 -3.02 -16.88 1.55
C ASP A 137 -3.53 -15.46 1.85
N PRO A 138 -4.08 -14.72 0.87
CA PRO A 138 -4.66 -13.39 1.13
C PRO A 138 -5.67 -13.34 2.28
N THR A 139 -6.40 -14.43 2.54
CA THR A 139 -7.37 -14.55 3.64
C THR A 139 -6.72 -14.60 5.04
N CYS A 140 -5.41 -14.81 5.14
CA CYS A 140 -4.67 -14.68 6.42
C CYS A 140 -4.27 -13.22 6.74
N SER A 141 -4.80 -12.22 6.02
CA SER A 141 -4.38 -10.82 6.18
C SER A 141 -5.45 -9.79 5.84
N ASP A 142 -6.68 -10.24 5.59
CA ASP A 142 -7.77 -9.37 5.13
C ASP A 142 -8.60 -8.81 6.31
N GLY A 143 -8.33 -9.25 7.54
CA GLY A 143 -9.03 -8.79 8.74
C GLY A 143 -10.36 -9.48 8.98
N ALA A 144 -10.72 -10.50 8.19
CA ALA A 144 -11.91 -11.30 8.35
C ALA A 144 -11.64 -12.54 9.22
N ASP A 145 -12.70 -13.05 9.86
CA ASP A 145 -12.74 -14.35 10.54
C ASP A 145 -13.48 -15.28 9.58
N ASN A 146 -12.78 -15.79 8.56
CA ASN A 146 -13.43 -16.48 7.43
C ASN A 146 -14.09 -17.80 7.84
N ASP A 147 -13.65 -18.41 8.94
CA ASP A 147 -14.16 -19.71 9.40
C ASP A 147 -15.14 -19.61 10.59
N CYS A 148 -15.40 -18.38 11.04
CA CYS A 148 -16.28 -18.00 12.13
C CYS A 148 -15.94 -18.68 13.48
N ASP A 149 -14.68 -19.01 13.76
CA ASP A 149 -14.25 -19.63 15.00
C ASP A 149 -13.89 -18.64 16.12
N GLY A 150 -13.84 -17.34 15.78
CA GLY A 150 -13.53 -16.24 16.68
C GLY A 150 -12.05 -15.84 16.72
N ALA A 151 -11.21 -16.46 15.91
CA ALA A 151 -9.89 -15.98 15.52
C ALA A 151 -9.94 -15.31 14.14
N ALA A 152 -8.96 -14.45 13.86
CA ALA A 152 -8.84 -13.80 12.56
C ALA A 152 -7.35 -13.68 12.22
N ASP A 153 -7.01 -13.87 10.96
CA ASP A 153 -5.67 -13.74 10.40
C ASP A 153 -4.62 -14.55 11.20
N ASP A 154 -3.52 -13.89 11.58
CA ASP A 154 -2.40 -14.43 12.37
C ASP A 154 -2.79 -15.01 13.75
N LEU A 155 -4.03 -14.78 14.22
CA LEU A 155 -4.54 -15.38 15.45
C LEU A 155 -5.19 -16.75 15.20
N ASP A 156 -5.54 -17.09 13.96
CA ASP A 156 -6.07 -18.40 13.57
C ASP A 156 -4.95 -19.44 13.42
N SER A 157 -5.19 -20.62 13.99
CA SER A 157 -4.37 -21.82 13.87
C SER A 157 -4.14 -22.33 12.44
N GLY A 158 -4.99 -21.96 11.47
CA GLY A 158 -4.81 -22.24 10.04
C GLY A 158 -3.72 -21.39 9.38
N CYS A 159 -3.59 -20.14 9.82
CA CYS A 159 -2.60 -19.16 9.36
C CYS A 159 -1.27 -19.22 10.13
N LEU A 160 -1.26 -19.82 11.32
CA LEU A 160 -0.04 -20.04 12.10
C LEU A 160 0.86 -21.12 11.45
N ALA A 161 1.93 -20.67 10.78
CA ALA A 161 2.99 -21.55 10.28
C ALA A 161 3.69 -22.26 11.44
N ALA A 162 3.36 -23.54 11.67
CA ALA A 162 3.94 -24.35 12.76
C ALA A 162 5.44 -24.70 12.60
N THR A 163 6.19 -24.10 11.67
CA THR A 163 7.62 -24.39 11.43
C THR A 163 8.41 -23.18 10.92
N CYS A 164 8.54 -22.13 11.72
CA CYS A 164 9.58 -21.10 11.55
C CYS A 164 10.63 -21.27 12.66
N PRO A 165 11.57 -22.23 12.53
CA PRO A 165 12.58 -22.46 13.55
C PRO A 165 13.70 -21.43 13.47
N ASP A 166 13.72 -20.49 14.42
CA ASP A 166 14.89 -19.64 14.77
C ASP A 166 16.14 -20.51 14.93
N ALA A 167 16.96 -20.58 13.87
CA ALA A 167 18.03 -21.55 13.71
C ALA A 167 19.34 -21.08 14.35
N ASP A 168 19.49 -19.80 14.63
CA ASP A 168 20.65 -19.22 15.31
C ASP A 168 20.39 -18.78 16.77
N GLY A 169 19.12 -18.68 17.17
CA GLY A 169 18.65 -18.44 18.53
C GLY A 169 18.63 -16.97 18.95
N ASP A 170 18.62 -16.03 18.02
CA ASP A 170 18.63 -14.59 18.30
C ASP A 170 17.23 -14.00 18.59
N GLY A 171 16.18 -14.76 18.26
CA GLY A 171 14.79 -14.42 18.49
C GLY A 171 14.02 -13.91 17.26
N PHE A 172 14.62 -13.92 16.07
CA PHE A 172 14.01 -13.59 14.78
C PHE A 172 13.90 -14.85 13.87
N VAL A 173 13.14 -14.80 12.77
CA VAL A 173 12.89 -15.96 11.86
C VAL A 173 12.97 -15.55 10.37
N ALA A 174 13.32 -16.50 9.49
CA ALA A 174 13.64 -16.27 8.07
C ALA A 174 12.60 -15.48 7.23
N CYS A 175 13.07 -14.51 6.45
CA CYS A 175 12.28 -13.73 5.47
C CYS A 175 12.10 -14.46 4.11
N ASP A 176 11.40 -15.60 4.06
CA ASP A 176 11.18 -16.34 2.79
C ASP A 176 9.72 -16.32 2.28
N GLY A 177 8.90 -15.42 2.81
CA GLY A 177 7.48 -15.29 2.49
C GLY A 177 6.59 -16.42 3.05
N VAL A 178 7.18 -17.42 3.72
CA VAL A 178 6.45 -18.47 4.47
C VAL A 178 6.42 -18.13 5.97
N CYS A 179 7.40 -17.37 6.45
CA CYS A 179 7.58 -17.02 7.87
C CYS A 179 7.41 -15.53 8.20
N ASP A 180 6.95 -14.72 7.24
CA ASP A 180 6.66 -13.29 7.45
C ASP A 180 5.17 -12.99 7.23
N PRO A 181 4.33 -13.17 8.26
CA PRO A 181 3.04 -12.49 8.32
C PRO A 181 3.25 -11.11 8.98
N ALA A 182 2.94 -10.08 8.20
CA ALA A 182 2.82 -8.67 8.53
C ALA A 182 2.95 -8.26 10.03
N GLY A 183 4.19 -8.19 10.53
CA GLY A 183 4.51 -7.48 11.78
C GLY A 183 5.44 -8.19 12.77
N ALA A 184 5.95 -9.39 12.48
CA ALA A 184 7.07 -9.95 13.22
C ALA A 184 8.40 -9.32 12.76
N PRO A 185 9.34 -9.01 13.67
CA PRO A 185 10.68 -8.61 13.25
C PRO A 185 11.38 -9.81 12.60
N CYS A 186 11.96 -9.57 11.44
CA CYS A 186 12.25 -10.58 10.43
C CYS A 186 13.77 -10.72 10.22
N ASP A 187 14.26 -11.96 10.15
CA ASP A 187 15.68 -12.29 9.98
C ASP A 187 15.97 -12.65 8.52
N CYS A 188 16.82 -11.89 7.84
CA CYS A 188 17.17 -12.18 6.45
C CYS A 188 18.22 -13.31 6.31
N ASN A 189 18.82 -13.75 7.42
CA ASN A 189 19.68 -14.93 7.48
C ASN A 189 19.60 -15.66 8.83
N ASP A 190 18.58 -16.51 8.97
CA ASP A 190 18.30 -17.44 10.08
C ASP A 190 19.44 -18.44 10.41
N GLY A 191 20.56 -18.37 9.68
CA GLY A 191 21.80 -19.10 9.99
C GLY A 191 22.81 -18.32 10.83
N SER A 192 22.56 -17.05 11.17
CA SER A 192 23.58 -16.17 11.74
C SER A 192 23.03 -15.01 12.60
N ALA A 193 23.13 -15.22 13.92
CA ALA A 193 22.67 -14.32 15.00
C ALA A 193 23.32 -12.92 15.06
N SER A 194 24.11 -12.54 14.05
CA SER A 194 24.73 -11.22 13.93
C SER A 194 23.94 -10.24 13.07
N CYS A 195 22.97 -10.71 12.29
CA CYS A 195 22.21 -9.88 11.34
C CYS A 195 20.70 -9.99 11.61
N GLY A 196 20.25 -9.38 12.70
CA GLY A 196 18.86 -9.56 13.17
C GLY A 196 17.80 -8.74 12.44
N GLU A 197 18.02 -7.45 12.17
CA GLU A 197 16.99 -6.53 11.62
C GLU A 197 17.44 -5.73 10.39
N ASP A 198 18.75 -5.71 10.06
CA ASP A 198 19.31 -4.89 8.98
C ASP A 198 19.58 -5.73 7.74
N CYS A 199 18.53 -5.91 6.95
CA CYS A 199 18.56 -6.57 5.65
C CYS A 199 18.79 -5.57 4.51
N SER A 200 19.43 -4.43 4.80
CA SER A 200 19.79 -3.49 3.75
C SER A 200 20.83 -4.16 2.86
N ASP A 201 20.67 -3.98 1.56
CA ASP A 201 21.62 -4.37 0.51
C ASP A 201 21.88 -3.08 -0.25
N THR A 202 22.90 -2.35 0.21
CA THR A 202 23.12 -0.94 -0.14
C THR A 202 23.66 -0.82 -1.57
N ASP A 203 24.52 -1.72 -1.99
CA ASP A 203 25.09 -1.81 -3.33
C ASP A 203 24.29 -2.69 -4.31
N ARG A 204 23.33 -3.47 -3.79
CA ARG A 204 22.47 -4.39 -4.55
C ARG A 204 23.22 -5.54 -5.22
N ASP A 205 24.34 -5.97 -4.64
CA ASP A 205 25.10 -7.12 -5.13
C ASP A 205 24.46 -8.47 -4.75
N GLY A 206 23.50 -8.43 -3.82
CA GLY A 206 22.76 -9.57 -3.30
C GLY A 206 23.34 -10.16 -2.00
N LEU A 207 24.28 -9.46 -1.36
CA LEU A 207 24.70 -9.65 0.03
C LEU A 207 24.05 -8.57 0.89
N ASP A 208 23.41 -8.97 1.97
CA ASP A 208 22.98 -8.00 2.97
C ASP A 208 24.23 -7.38 3.62
N ASN A 209 24.18 -6.07 3.89
CA ASN A 209 25.27 -5.27 4.46
C ASN A 209 26.01 -5.97 5.64
N CYS A 210 25.27 -6.66 6.50
CA CYS A 210 25.84 -7.38 7.63
C CYS A 210 26.77 -8.57 7.28
N PHE A 211 26.75 -9.03 6.02
CA PHE A 211 27.63 -10.07 5.45
C PHE A 211 28.56 -9.54 4.36
N ASP A 212 28.34 -8.31 3.92
CA ASP A 212 29.31 -7.60 3.11
C ASP A 212 30.42 -7.04 4.02
N ASP A 213 31.65 -7.03 3.51
CA ASP A 213 32.75 -6.33 4.17
C ASP A 213 32.96 -4.93 3.54
N ASP A 214 32.20 -4.58 2.49
CA ASP A 214 32.27 -3.39 1.62
C ASP A 214 30.87 -3.00 1.11
N ASP A 215 30.04 -2.49 2.02
CA ASP A 215 28.58 -2.29 1.87
C ASP A 215 28.14 -1.43 0.67
N ASP A 216 29.02 -0.60 0.10
CA ASP A 216 28.71 0.29 -1.02
C ASP A 216 29.55 0.05 -2.29
N ASP A 217 30.33 -1.05 -2.29
CA ASP A 217 31.17 -1.57 -3.37
C ASP A 217 32.13 -0.53 -3.99
N ASP A 218 32.56 0.45 -3.20
CA ASP A 218 33.54 1.46 -3.58
C ASP A 218 34.99 0.91 -3.58
N GLY A 219 35.15 -0.30 -3.06
CA GLY A 219 36.41 -1.04 -2.99
C GLY A 219 37.20 -0.79 -1.71
N VAL A 220 36.64 -0.07 -0.73
CA VAL A 220 37.20 0.20 0.58
C VAL A 220 36.33 -0.47 1.65
N PRO A 221 36.85 -1.51 2.34
CA PRO A 221 36.04 -2.21 3.34
C PRO A 221 35.52 -1.28 4.45
N ASP A 222 34.33 -1.55 4.99
CA ASP A 222 33.62 -0.72 5.97
C ASP A 222 34.46 -0.32 7.19
N ALA A 223 35.38 -1.21 7.59
CA ALA A 223 36.26 -0.99 8.74
C ALA A 223 37.34 0.09 8.48
N GLU A 224 37.65 0.35 7.21
CA GLU A 224 38.60 1.35 6.73
C GLU A 224 37.90 2.55 6.08
N ASP A 225 36.62 2.41 5.73
CA ASP A 225 35.79 3.46 5.18
C ASP A 225 35.10 4.33 6.26
N CYS A 226 35.13 5.63 6.06
CA CYS A 226 34.42 6.61 6.87
C CYS A 226 32.96 6.82 6.44
N ALA A 227 32.55 6.25 5.32
CA ALA A 227 31.27 6.45 4.68
C ALA A 227 30.68 5.15 4.10
N PRO A 228 30.55 4.05 4.88
CA PRO A 228 30.31 2.68 4.37
C PRO A 228 28.97 2.43 3.66
N LEU A 229 28.19 3.47 3.37
CA LEU A 229 26.88 3.36 2.73
C LEU A 229 26.77 4.37 1.58
N VAL A 230 27.87 4.96 1.15
CA VAL A 230 27.93 6.04 0.15
C VAL A 230 29.05 5.73 -0.82
N ASN A 231 28.70 4.97 -1.85
CA ASN A 231 29.56 4.51 -2.94
C ASN A 231 30.57 5.55 -3.49
N SER A 232 30.20 6.84 -3.52
CA SER A 232 31.05 7.90 -4.07
C SER A 232 32.15 8.38 -3.09
N VAL A 233 32.15 7.89 -1.84
CA VAL A 233 32.93 8.46 -0.74
C VAL A 233 33.53 7.38 0.14
N SER A 234 34.88 7.29 0.12
CA SER A 234 35.62 6.35 0.97
C SER A 234 36.51 7.03 2.03
N GLU A 235 36.87 8.29 1.78
CA GLU A 235 37.77 9.07 2.62
C GLU A 235 37.46 10.57 2.51
N ARG A 236 38.22 11.40 3.22
CA ARG A 236 38.12 12.85 3.07
C ARG A 236 38.63 13.25 1.67
N PRO A 237 37.97 14.16 0.94
CA PRO A 237 38.39 14.49 -0.40
C PRO A 237 39.75 15.20 -0.40
N GLY A 238 40.52 14.94 -1.46
CA GLY A 238 41.80 15.60 -1.72
C GLY A 238 41.65 17.07 -2.10
N ASP A 239 42.73 17.85 -2.07
CA ASP A 239 42.70 19.26 -2.45
C ASP A 239 42.21 19.45 -3.91
N VAL A 240 41.33 20.44 -4.18
CA VAL A 240 40.95 20.88 -5.55
C VAL A 240 42.15 21.29 -6.42
N GLY A 241 43.34 21.46 -5.82
CA GLY A 241 44.58 21.73 -6.52
C GLY A 241 44.65 23.14 -7.12
N TYR A 242 45.33 23.27 -8.26
CA TYR A 242 45.53 24.55 -8.94
C TYR A 242 44.41 24.90 -9.93
N THR A 243 43.20 24.39 -9.69
CA THR A 243 42.04 24.54 -10.57
C THR A 243 41.24 25.80 -10.28
N VAL A 244 41.37 26.36 -9.06
CA VAL A 244 40.65 27.57 -8.64
C VAL A 244 41.05 28.76 -9.51
N GLY A 245 40.09 29.25 -10.27
CA GLY A 245 40.19 30.40 -11.16
C GLY A 245 39.28 31.54 -10.73
N VAL A 246 39.62 32.75 -11.18
CA VAL A 246 38.80 33.95 -10.99
C VAL A 246 38.51 34.57 -12.34
N GLY A 247 37.24 34.61 -12.71
CA GLY A 247 36.72 35.22 -13.92
C GLY A 247 35.99 36.54 -13.63
N PHE A 248 35.86 37.39 -14.65
CA PHE A 248 35.11 38.63 -14.56
C PHE A 248 34.03 38.67 -15.63
N ARG A 249 32.77 38.82 -15.20
CA ARG A 249 31.67 39.25 -16.06
C ARG A 249 31.30 40.69 -15.70
N SER A 250 30.67 41.42 -16.62
CA SER A 250 30.54 42.89 -16.63
C SER A 250 30.33 43.60 -15.28
N ILE A 251 29.64 42.99 -14.31
CA ILE A 251 29.33 43.57 -13.00
C ILE A 251 29.61 42.66 -11.79
N PHE A 252 30.12 41.44 -11.98
CA PHE A 252 30.38 40.48 -10.89
C PHE A 252 31.60 39.60 -11.17
N THR A 253 32.19 39.09 -10.10
CA THR A 253 33.33 38.17 -10.15
C THR A 253 32.81 36.75 -10.02
N ILE A 254 33.35 35.82 -10.81
CA ILE A 254 33.06 34.39 -10.69
C ILE A 254 34.32 33.72 -10.17
N VAL A 255 34.17 32.89 -9.15
CA VAL A 255 35.19 31.94 -8.71
C VAL A 255 34.78 30.59 -9.27
N PHE A 256 35.66 29.86 -9.93
CA PHE A 256 35.35 28.57 -10.53
C PHE A 256 36.48 27.58 -10.27
N TRP A 257 36.18 26.29 -10.26
CA TRP A 257 37.16 25.23 -10.02
C TRP A 257 36.81 24.01 -10.90
N GLN A 258 37.52 22.91 -10.68
CA GLN A 258 37.20 21.62 -11.29
C GLN A 258 36.81 20.65 -10.18
N ALA A 259 36.02 19.63 -10.53
CA ALA A 259 35.64 18.59 -9.60
C ALA A 259 36.88 17.93 -8.97
N ALA A 260 36.81 17.69 -7.67
CA ALA A 260 37.78 16.89 -6.93
C ALA A 260 37.20 15.48 -6.71
N PRO A 261 38.01 14.42 -6.76
CA PRO A 261 37.54 13.07 -6.46
C PRO A 261 36.88 12.98 -5.08
N GLN A 262 35.80 12.18 -4.97
CA GLN A 262 35.01 11.94 -3.75
C GLN A 262 34.32 13.19 -3.15
N ALA A 263 34.19 14.27 -3.93
CA ALA A 263 33.66 15.54 -3.45
C ALA A 263 32.33 15.90 -4.13
N ASN A 264 31.25 15.72 -3.37
CA ASN A 264 29.89 16.02 -3.84
C ASN A 264 29.59 17.52 -3.67
N VAL A 265 30.17 18.17 -2.67
CA VAL A 265 30.01 19.62 -2.44
C VAL A 265 31.29 20.35 -2.09
N TYR A 266 31.25 21.69 -2.16
CA TYR A 266 32.39 22.57 -1.93
C TYR A 266 32.07 23.70 -0.94
N ASN A 267 33.00 23.97 -0.04
CA ASN A 267 33.00 25.19 0.75
C ASN A 267 33.84 26.26 0.07
N VAL A 268 33.29 27.46 -0.02
CA VAL A 268 33.97 28.62 -0.62
C VAL A 268 34.18 29.66 0.45
N TYR A 269 35.45 30.01 0.62
CA TYR A 269 35.90 30.99 1.57
C TYR A 269 36.45 32.21 0.86
N ARG A 270 36.21 33.37 1.47
CA ARG A 270 36.77 34.65 1.06
C ARG A 270 37.61 35.26 2.16
N GLY A 271 38.78 35.75 1.78
CA GLY A 271 39.63 36.57 2.64
C GLY A 271 40.25 37.74 1.89
N ARG A 272 41.22 38.39 2.53
CA ARG A 272 42.02 39.47 1.96
C ARG A 272 43.37 38.93 1.52
N CYS A 273 43.82 39.29 0.32
CA CYS A 273 45.15 38.93 -0.12
C CYS A 273 46.22 39.73 0.62
N THR A 274 47.26 39.05 1.10
CA THR A 274 48.44 39.66 1.71
C THR A 274 49.54 39.85 0.67
N GLY A 275 50.44 40.82 0.88
CA GLY A 275 51.55 41.10 -0.05
C GLY A 275 52.57 39.97 -0.23
N ASN A 276 52.49 38.91 0.58
CA ASN A 276 53.36 37.73 0.50
C ASN A 276 52.67 36.52 -0.15
N GLY A 277 51.48 36.70 -0.75
CA GLY A 277 50.72 35.62 -1.38
C GLY A 277 49.92 34.74 -0.42
N GLY A 278 49.79 35.12 0.85
CA GLY A 278 48.89 34.46 1.81
C GLY A 278 47.51 35.12 1.85
N ILE A 279 46.56 34.48 2.52
CA ILE A 279 45.19 34.97 2.74
C ILE A 279 44.99 35.27 4.24
N GLU A 280 44.42 36.43 4.56
CA GLU A 280 44.05 36.80 5.94
C GLU A 280 42.54 37.06 6.07
N ASP A 281 42.02 36.99 7.30
CA ASP A 281 40.58 37.19 7.61
C ASP A 281 39.65 36.32 6.74
N LEU A 282 40.01 35.04 6.61
CA LEU A 282 39.23 34.06 5.86
C LEU A 282 37.86 33.85 6.51
N ARG A 283 36.79 33.98 5.73
CA ARG A 283 35.39 33.83 6.14
C ARG A 283 34.67 32.90 5.19
N CYS A 284 33.72 32.14 5.71
CA CYS A 284 32.76 31.43 4.87
C CYS A 284 32.02 32.43 3.96
N MET A 285 32.04 32.14 2.66
CA MET A 285 31.29 32.87 1.64
C MET A 285 30.09 32.05 1.18
N GLU A 286 30.30 30.76 0.95
CA GLU A 286 29.30 29.78 0.53
C GLU A 286 29.67 28.42 1.11
N SER A 287 28.67 27.63 1.48
CA SER A 287 28.86 26.32 2.12
C SER A 287 28.06 25.27 1.37
N GLU A 288 28.62 24.07 1.26
CA GLU A 288 28.00 22.93 0.59
C GLU A 288 27.47 23.32 -0.80
N SER A 289 28.31 23.99 -1.60
CA SER A 289 28.00 24.32 -3.00
C SER A 289 28.10 23.06 -3.86
N PRO A 290 27.01 22.59 -4.49
CA PRO A 290 27.08 21.52 -5.49
C PRO A 290 27.62 22.02 -6.83
N ASP A 291 27.57 23.33 -7.08
CA ASP A 291 28.10 23.95 -8.29
C ASP A 291 29.65 23.97 -8.29
N LEU A 292 30.26 23.98 -9.49
CA LEU A 292 31.70 24.22 -9.70
C LEU A 292 32.06 25.70 -9.89
N GLU A 293 31.10 26.60 -9.63
CA GLU A 293 31.31 28.04 -9.64
C GLU A 293 30.50 28.78 -8.56
N SER A 294 31.09 29.85 -8.02
CA SER A 294 30.45 30.76 -7.07
C SER A 294 30.48 32.20 -7.57
N VAL A 295 29.40 32.92 -7.31
CA VAL A 295 29.27 34.33 -7.70
C VAL A 295 29.62 35.26 -6.55
N GLU A 296 30.66 36.06 -6.72
CA GLU A 296 30.98 37.17 -5.82
C GLU A 296 30.29 38.46 -6.28
N LEU A 297 29.46 38.99 -5.39
CA LEU A 297 28.72 40.23 -5.58
C LEU A 297 29.40 41.46 -4.95
N LEU A 298 30.38 41.25 -4.06
CA LEU A 298 31.13 42.33 -3.45
C LEU A 298 32.31 42.75 -4.34
N THR A 299 32.51 44.06 -4.43
CA THR A 299 33.71 44.63 -5.06
C THR A 299 34.72 45.01 -3.96
N PRO A 300 35.99 44.57 -4.03
CA PRO A 300 36.99 44.97 -3.06
C PRO A 300 37.20 46.50 -3.09
N GLY A 301 37.51 47.08 -1.93
CA GLY A 301 37.79 48.51 -1.82
C GLY A 301 39.04 48.92 -2.62
N PRO A 302 39.23 50.21 -2.92
CA PRO A 302 40.43 50.67 -3.61
C PRO A 302 41.72 50.26 -2.90
N GLY A 303 42.56 49.46 -3.59
CA GLY A 303 43.82 48.95 -3.05
C GLY A 303 43.70 47.66 -2.23
N GLU A 304 42.49 47.10 -2.09
CA GLU A 304 42.25 45.77 -1.54
C GLU A 304 42.07 44.75 -2.67
N SER A 305 42.29 43.48 -2.36
CA SER A 305 41.98 42.35 -3.24
C SER A 305 41.40 41.23 -2.42
N PHE A 306 40.36 40.59 -2.95
CA PHE A 306 39.84 39.36 -2.39
C PHE A 306 40.68 38.18 -2.87
N CYS A 307 40.92 37.25 -1.96
CA CYS A 307 41.49 35.96 -2.25
C CYS A 307 40.47 34.91 -1.83
N TYR A 308 40.36 33.86 -2.63
CA TYR A 308 39.41 32.78 -2.42
C TYR A 308 40.17 31.50 -2.06
N LEU A 309 39.54 30.70 -1.21
CA LEU A 309 39.92 29.34 -0.94
C LEU A 309 38.68 28.49 -1.18
N VAL A 310 38.83 27.42 -1.95
CA VAL A 310 37.79 26.42 -2.16
C VAL A 310 38.30 25.12 -1.57
N THR A 311 37.48 24.47 -0.77
CA THR A 311 37.77 23.15 -0.20
C THR A 311 36.64 22.21 -0.58
N PRO A 312 36.96 21.01 -1.07
CA PRO A 312 35.96 19.98 -1.28
C PRO A 312 35.49 19.42 0.06
N VAL A 313 34.26 18.93 0.10
CA VAL A 313 33.61 18.42 1.30
C VAL A 313 32.77 17.21 0.92
N ASN A 314 32.84 16.20 1.77
CA ASN A 314 31.89 15.09 1.81
C ASN A 314 31.59 14.76 3.29
N ARG A 315 30.81 13.71 3.53
CA ARG A 315 30.44 13.27 4.90
C ARG A 315 31.64 12.91 5.79
N CYS A 316 32.75 12.43 5.22
CA CYS A 316 33.99 12.16 5.95
C CYS A 316 34.72 13.42 6.39
N GLY A 317 34.41 14.54 5.75
CA GLY A 317 34.69 15.88 6.21
C GLY A 317 35.27 16.78 5.13
N GLU A 318 35.63 17.98 5.55
CA GLU A 318 36.21 18.99 4.65
C GLU A 318 37.69 18.71 4.36
N GLY A 319 38.04 18.72 3.07
CA GLY A 319 39.39 18.63 2.55
C GLY A 319 40.34 19.69 3.13
N THR A 320 41.64 19.48 2.96
CA THR A 320 42.64 20.44 3.46
C THR A 320 43.06 21.44 2.37
N PHE A 321 43.97 22.33 2.73
CA PHE A 321 44.72 23.12 1.75
C PHE A 321 46.22 22.94 1.98
N ALA A 322 47.04 23.37 1.01
CA ALA A 322 48.50 23.27 1.05
C ALA A 322 49.08 23.56 2.46
N ASN A 323 49.66 22.51 3.07
CA ASN A 323 50.15 22.36 4.46
C ASN A 323 49.21 21.64 5.46
N GLY A 324 48.09 21.06 5.02
CA GLY A 324 47.22 20.21 5.85
C GLY A 324 46.52 20.96 6.98
N GLN A 325 46.35 22.28 6.84
CA GLN A 325 45.66 23.10 7.82
C GLN A 325 44.17 23.17 7.47
N SER A 326 43.31 23.16 8.50
CA SER A 326 41.88 23.40 8.34
C SER A 326 41.57 24.91 8.35
N PRO A 327 40.48 25.36 7.71
CA PRO A 327 40.03 26.75 7.80
C PRO A 327 39.84 27.19 9.26
N PRO A 328 40.23 28.42 9.64
CA PRO A 328 40.15 28.88 11.04
C PRO A 328 38.72 29.02 11.56
N GLN A 329 37.75 29.17 10.65
CA GLN A 329 36.33 29.11 10.94
C GLN A 329 35.66 28.35 9.78
N PRO A 330 35.26 27.09 9.98
CA PRO A 330 34.62 26.31 8.93
C PRO A 330 33.25 26.90 8.59
N CYS A 331 32.81 26.67 7.35
CA CYS A 331 31.44 26.92 6.96
C CYS A 331 30.46 26.01 7.75
N PRO A 332 29.27 26.50 8.12
CA PRO A 332 28.27 25.67 8.77
C PRO A 332 27.62 24.72 7.74
N PRO A 333 27.44 23.42 8.05
CA PRO A 333 26.72 22.52 7.16
C PRO A 333 25.26 22.98 7.00
N TYR A 334 24.70 22.82 5.80
CA TYR A 334 23.33 23.21 5.47
C TYR A 334 22.39 22.01 5.31
N GLY A 335 22.91 20.84 4.93
CA GLY A 335 22.11 19.64 4.69
C GLY A 335 21.06 19.91 3.61
N ASN A 336 21.51 20.49 2.50
CA ASN A 336 20.67 20.77 1.34
C ASN A 336 20.49 19.49 0.52
N ASP A 337 19.40 19.48 -0.23
CA ASP A 337 19.06 18.55 -1.30
C ASP A 337 18.58 19.45 -2.44
N SER A 338 19.49 19.73 -3.37
CA SER A 338 19.37 20.80 -4.36
C SER A 338 18.49 20.42 -5.53
N ASP A 339 18.35 19.13 -5.82
CA ASP A 339 17.58 18.60 -6.93
C ASP A 339 16.29 17.86 -6.52
N ALA A 340 16.09 17.67 -5.21
CA ALA A 340 14.92 17.11 -4.55
C ALA A 340 14.65 15.64 -4.86
N ASP A 341 15.71 14.85 -4.98
CA ASP A 341 15.63 13.41 -5.26
C ASP A 341 15.55 12.54 -3.98
N GLY A 342 15.84 13.14 -2.82
CA GLY A 342 15.78 12.51 -1.51
C GLY A 342 17.14 12.21 -0.87
N ILE A 343 18.24 12.38 -1.62
CA ILE A 343 19.62 12.31 -1.12
C ILE A 343 20.12 13.73 -0.83
N LEU A 344 20.91 13.90 0.24
CA LEU A 344 21.47 15.23 0.55
C LEU A 344 22.67 15.48 -0.37
N ASP A 345 22.89 16.72 -0.80
CA ASP A 345 23.99 17.11 -1.69
C ASP A 345 25.36 16.57 -1.22
N ILE A 346 25.57 16.44 0.10
CA ILE A 346 26.82 15.93 0.70
C ILE A 346 27.04 14.42 0.52
N ASP A 347 25.98 13.66 0.25
CA ASP A 347 25.92 12.20 0.07
C ASP A 347 25.48 11.82 -1.36
N ASP A 348 25.25 12.80 -2.24
CA ASP A 348 24.68 12.62 -3.59
C ASP A 348 25.78 12.62 -4.67
N ASP A 349 25.88 11.56 -5.48
CA ASP A 349 26.81 11.43 -6.60
C ASP A 349 26.46 12.33 -7.81
N CYS A 350 25.25 12.90 -7.83
CA CYS A 350 24.77 13.88 -8.80
C CYS A 350 23.90 15.01 -8.17
N PRO A 351 24.48 15.89 -7.32
CA PRO A 351 23.73 16.88 -6.51
C PRO A 351 22.85 17.92 -7.24
N LEU A 352 22.86 17.93 -8.57
CA LEU A 352 22.12 18.85 -9.42
C LEU A 352 21.19 18.14 -10.41
N GLN A 353 21.14 16.81 -10.40
CA GLN A 353 20.45 16.01 -11.40
C GLN A 353 19.80 14.76 -10.77
N PRO A 354 18.46 14.73 -10.61
CA PRO A 354 17.81 13.74 -9.76
C PRO A 354 18.09 12.29 -10.19
N ASN A 355 18.61 11.49 -9.26
CA ASN A 355 18.91 10.07 -9.42
C ASN A 355 18.80 9.33 -8.07
N PRO A 356 17.56 9.09 -7.57
CA PRO A 356 17.34 8.48 -6.24
C PRO A 356 17.91 7.07 -6.04
N LEU A 357 18.46 6.46 -7.09
CA LEU A 357 19.07 5.14 -7.08
C LEU A 357 20.61 5.19 -7.04
N GLN A 358 21.22 6.37 -7.20
CA GLN A 358 22.67 6.61 -7.09
C GLN A 358 23.50 5.57 -7.88
N GLU A 359 23.09 5.32 -9.13
CA GLU A 359 23.79 4.38 -10.01
C GLU A 359 25.12 5.02 -10.47
N ASP A 360 26.26 4.40 -10.15
CA ASP A 360 27.59 4.73 -10.67
C ASP A 360 28.24 3.47 -11.24
N ARG A 361 28.14 3.26 -12.56
CA ARG A 361 28.56 1.99 -13.18
C ARG A 361 30.08 1.82 -13.22
N ASP A 362 30.82 2.91 -13.33
CA ASP A 362 32.27 2.85 -13.52
C ASP A 362 33.06 3.11 -12.23
N ARG A 363 32.36 3.55 -11.16
CA ARG A 363 32.86 3.73 -9.80
C ARG A 363 33.92 4.81 -9.72
N ASP A 364 33.64 5.95 -10.32
CA ASP A 364 34.49 7.12 -10.23
C ASP A 364 33.98 8.17 -9.23
N GLY A 365 32.80 7.93 -8.64
CA GLY A 365 32.12 8.78 -7.67
C GLY A 365 31.23 9.85 -8.32
N VAL A 366 30.96 9.75 -9.61
CA VAL A 366 30.02 10.61 -10.35
C VAL A 366 28.90 9.72 -10.89
N GLY A 367 27.66 10.00 -10.50
CA GLY A 367 26.54 9.16 -10.90
C GLY A 367 26.30 9.15 -12.42
N ASP A 368 25.82 8.02 -12.94
CA ASP A 368 25.46 7.77 -14.35
C ASP A 368 24.57 8.89 -14.93
N ALA A 369 23.78 9.55 -14.08
CA ALA A 369 22.86 10.60 -14.46
C ALA A 369 23.54 11.92 -14.85
N CYS A 370 24.74 12.18 -14.34
CA CYS A 370 25.51 13.41 -14.56
C CYS A 370 26.95 13.15 -15.07
N ASP A 371 27.32 11.90 -15.31
CA ASP A 371 28.63 11.51 -15.86
C ASP A 371 28.72 11.70 -17.40
N ASN A 372 29.81 12.36 -17.84
CA ASN A 372 30.14 12.55 -19.24
C ASN A 372 30.90 11.37 -19.89
N CYS A 373 31.25 10.33 -19.13
CA CYS A 373 31.75 9.04 -19.60
C CYS A 373 31.25 7.83 -18.76
N PRO A 374 29.94 7.45 -18.81
CA PRO A 374 29.28 6.45 -17.93
C PRO A 374 29.81 5.00 -17.90
N ASP A 375 30.91 4.72 -18.59
CA ASP A 375 31.56 3.41 -18.68
C ASP A 375 33.10 3.53 -18.53
N THR A 376 33.66 4.71 -18.23
CA THR A 376 35.12 4.95 -18.21
C THR A 376 35.51 5.96 -17.13
N PRO A 377 36.12 5.48 -16.01
CA PRO A 377 36.31 6.31 -14.82
C PRO A 377 37.07 7.62 -15.06
N ASN A 378 36.45 8.73 -14.70
CA ASN A 378 37.00 10.08 -14.84
C ASN A 378 36.38 11.11 -13.87
N ALA A 379 36.46 10.88 -12.56
CA ALA A 379 35.93 11.71 -11.46
C ALA A 379 36.08 13.24 -11.57
N ASN A 380 37.01 13.75 -12.39
CA ASN A 380 37.17 15.19 -12.64
C ASN A 380 36.24 15.75 -13.72
N GLN A 381 35.51 14.90 -14.43
CA GLN A 381 34.56 15.22 -15.51
C GLN A 381 35.16 16.15 -16.57
N ALA A 382 36.46 15.99 -16.87
CA ALA A 382 37.16 16.87 -17.81
C ALA A 382 36.59 16.73 -19.23
N ASP A 383 36.09 17.84 -19.79
CA ASP A 383 35.69 17.98 -21.19
C ASP A 383 36.38 19.22 -21.78
N SER A 384 37.49 19.01 -22.48
CA SER A 384 38.35 20.08 -23.00
C SER A 384 37.72 20.81 -24.20
N ASN A 385 36.79 20.17 -24.90
CA ASN A 385 36.25 20.67 -26.16
C ASN A 385 34.81 21.24 -26.02
N GLY A 386 34.14 20.93 -24.91
CA GLY A 386 32.84 21.45 -24.51
C GLY A 386 31.67 20.85 -25.29
N ASP A 387 31.80 19.62 -25.80
CA ASP A 387 30.75 18.94 -26.56
C ASP A 387 29.86 18.01 -25.72
N GLY A 388 30.21 17.84 -24.44
CA GLY A 388 29.46 17.04 -23.47
C GLY A 388 29.93 15.59 -23.35
N ALA A 389 30.90 15.14 -24.15
CA ALA A 389 31.62 13.89 -23.91
C ALA A 389 32.91 14.17 -23.14
N GLY A 390 33.22 13.34 -22.15
CA GLY A 390 34.44 13.51 -21.37
C GLY A 390 35.70 13.12 -22.16
N ASP A 391 36.80 13.82 -21.90
CA ASP A 391 38.12 13.57 -22.49
C ASP A 391 38.59 12.11 -22.31
N ALA A 392 38.05 11.38 -21.32
CA ALA A 392 38.40 10.00 -21.02
C ALA A 392 37.82 8.97 -22.01
N CYS A 393 36.70 9.28 -22.66
CA CYS A 393 35.98 8.37 -23.55
C CYS A 393 35.95 8.81 -25.03
N GLU A 394 36.80 9.77 -25.42
CA GLU A 394 36.96 10.26 -26.82
C GLU A 394 37.95 9.51 -27.73
#